data_AF-A0A2V6NH99-F1
#
_entry.id   AF-A0A2V6NH99-F1
#
_cell.length_a   1.000
_cell.length_b   1.000
_cell.length_c   1.000
_cell.angle_alpha   90.00
_cell.angle_beta   90.00
_cell.angle_gamma   90.00
#
_symmetry.space_group_name_H-M   'P 1'
#
loop_
_entity.id
_entity.type
_entity.pdbx_description
1 polymer ?
#
loop_
_entity_poly.entity_id
_entity_poly.type
_entity_poly.pdbx_seq_one_letter_code
_entity_poly.pdbx_strand_id
1 'polypeptide(L)'
;MLLSRMTERTPGELGYRMPAEWERHEATWLSWPRREGISFPGSFDRVLPALRAMVAALIESERVCINVCNGAHEAEAMEVLRDLDPARITFHRIPTNEPWCRDHGPVFLTRNKQPRLAIVDWDYNAWGGKYPPCDLDEVVPTRVGEILDVPVFYPRMILEGGSIEVNGTGALLTSESCLLNENRNPNLK
;
A
#
# COMPACT_ATOMS: atom_id res chain seq x y z
N MET A 1 -8.69 -21.98 12.72
CA MET A 1 -7.94 -20.88 12.10
C MET A 1 -7.89 -19.78 13.14
N LEU A 2 -6.71 -19.47 13.69
CA LEU A 2 -6.60 -18.59 14.85
C LEU A 2 -7.10 -17.19 14.48
N LEU A 3 -8.28 -16.82 14.97
CA LEU A 3 -8.64 -15.43 15.22
C LEU A 3 -7.57 -14.89 16.16
N SER A 4 -6.54 -14.24 15.60
CA SER A 4 -5.55 -13.52 16.36
C SER A 4 -6.30 -12.55 17.26
N ARG A 5 -6.23 -12.79 18.58
CA ARG A 5 -6.78 -11.88 19.59
C ARG A 5 -6.30 -10.47 19.22
N MET A 6 -7.24 -9.55 19.00
CA MET A 6 -6.92 -8.13 19.00
C MET A 6 -6.15 -7.87 20.29
N THR A 7 -4.85 -7.62 20.18
CA THR A 7 -4.10 -7.14 21.32
C THR A 7 -4.66 -5.75 21.59
N GLU A 8 -5.24 -5.51 22.77
CA GLU A 8 -5.64 -4.16 23.21
C GLU A 8 -4.47 -3.16 23.12
N ARG A 9 -3.24 -3.69 23.03
CA ARG A 9 -2.01 -2.95 22.85
C ARG A 9 -1.83 -2.49 21.40
N THR A 10 -1.54 -1.22 21.26
CA THR A 10 -1.10 -0.56 20.03
C THR A 10 0.25 -1.11 19.54
N PRO A 11 0.59 -0.91 18.25
CA PRO A 11 1.90 -1.30 17.74
C PRO A 11 3.06 -0.67 18.51
N GLY A 12 2.94 0.61 18.89
CA GLY A 12 3.95 1.35 19.66
C GLY A 12 4.23 0.71 21.02
N GLU A 13 3.18 0.32 21.77
CA GLU A 13 3.34 -0.41 23.04
C GLU A 13 4.01 -1.78 22.86
N LEU A 14 3.87 -2.38 21.68
CA LEU A 14 4.54 -3.63 21.31
C LEU A 14 5.97 -3.41 20.80
N GLY A 15 6.42 -2.16 20.72
CA GLY A 15 7.77 -1.75 20.31
C GLY A 15 7.95 -1.61 18.80
N TYR A 16 6.87 -1.55 18.03
CA TYR A 16 6.91 -1.25 16.60
C TYR A 16 7.00 0.26 16.35
N ARG A 17 7.65 0.62 15.24
CA ARG A 17 7.62 1.98 14.67
C ARG A 17 7.48 1.89 13.15
N MET A 18 6.96 2.94 12.53
CA MET A 18 7.08 3.13 11.09
C MET A 18 8.50 3.68 10.83
N PRO A 19 9.36 2.96 10.08
CA PRO A 19 10.67 3.48 9.70
C PRO A 19 10.51 4.68 8.75
N ALA A 20 11.53 5.53 8.67
CA ALA A 20 11.54 6.59 7.67
C ALA A 20 11.69 6.01 6.25
N GLU A 21 11.15 6.68 5.23
CA GLU A 21 11.21 6.20 3.85
C GLU A 21 12.64 6.18 3.25
N TRP A 22 13.61 6.84 3.91
CA TRP A 22 15.03 6.76 3.53
C TRP A 22 15.79 5.64 4.26
N GLU A 23 15.16 4.90 5.16
CA GLU A 23 15.74 3.68 5.73
C GLU A 23 15.76 2.56 4.68
N ARG A 24 16.53 1.50 4.93
CA ARG A 24 16.72 0.42 3.94
C ARG A 24 15.41 -0.31 3.66
N HIS A 25 15.04 -0.39 2.39
CA HIS A 25 13.90 -1.19 1.92
C HIS A 25 14.31 -2.60 1.45
N GLU A 26 13.37 -3.54 1.58
CA GLU A 26 13.46 -4.86 0.94
C GLU A 26 12.73 -4.87 -0.41
N ALA A 27 11.55 -4.24 -0.47
CA ALA A 27 10.73 -4.18 -1.65
C ALA A 27 9.79 -2.96 -1.64
N THR A 28 9.44 -2.48 -2.83
CA THR A 28 8.37 -1.50 -3.06
C THR A 28 7.12 -2.20 -3.59
N TRP A 29 5.96 -1.86 -3.02
CA TRP A 29 4.65 -2.39 -3.45
C TRP A 29 3.93 -1.41 -4.36
N LEU A 30 3.38 -1.92 -5.45
CA LEU A 30 2.59 -1.19 -6.44
C LEU A 30 1.27 -1.91 -6.70
N SER A 31 0.26 -1.17 -7.16
CA SER A 31 -0.97 -1.73 -7.70
C SER A 31 -1.04 -1.37 -9.18
N TRP A 32 -1.11 -2.36 -10.06
CA TRP A 32 -1.10 -2.09 -11.50
C TRP A 32 -2.43 -1.46 -11.92
N PRO A 33 -2.43 -0.42 -12.78
CA PRO A 33 -3.67 0.24 -13.19
C PRO A 33 -4.50 -0.69 -14.06
N ARG A 34 -5.82 -0.53 -13.98
CA ARG A 34 -6.77 -1.22 -14.85
C ARG A 34 -7.29 -0.28 -15.92
N ARG A 35 -7.54 -0.82 -17.12
CA ARG A 35 -8.13 -0.06 -18.22
C ARG A 35 -9.56 0.38 -17.92
N GLU A 36 -10.28 -0.42 -17.13
CA GLU A 36 -11.64 -0.15 -16.67
C GLU A 36 -11.69 0.66 -15.36
N GLY A 37 -10.53 1.02 -14.79
CA GLY A 37 -10.45 1.87 -13.61
C GLY A 37 -10.86 3.31 -13.90
N ILE A 38 -11.13 4.08 -12.84
CA ILE A 38 -11.46 5.51 -12.92
C ILE A 38 -10.20 6.33 -13.21
N SER A 39 -9.05 5.88 -12.71
CA SER A 39 -7.77 6.55 -12.97
C SER A 39 -7.42 6.56 -14.46
N PHE A 40 -6.81 7.67 -14.88
CA PHE A 40 -6.29 7.88 -16.25
C PHE A 40 -7.35 7.79 -17.37
N PRO A 41 -8.50 8.48 -17.26
CA PRO A 41 -9.55 8.44 -18.29
C PRO A 41 -9.00 8.91 -19.65
N GLY A 42 -9.18 8.07 -20.68
CA GLY A 42 -8.67 8.32 -22.03
C GLY A 42 -7.14 8.41 -22.15
N SER A 43 -6.40 8.04 -21.10
CA SER A 43 -4.95 8.22 -21.01
C SER A 43 -4.19 6.98 -20.54
N PHE A 44 -4.88 5.85 -20.34
CA PHE A 44 -4.29 4.60 -19.86
C PHE A 44 -2.99 4.22 -20.59
N ASP A 45 -3.03 4.11 -21.92
CA ASP A 45 -1.84 3.71 -22.69
C ASP A 45 -0.71 4.74 -22.60
N ARG A 46 -1.02 6.01 -22.31
CA ARG A 46 -0.03 7.08 -22.14
C ARG A 46 0.70 7.03 -20.80
N VAL A 47 0.14 6.38 -19.77
CA VAL A 47 0.79 6.26 -18.46
C VAL A 47 1.70 5.04 -18.35
N LEU A 48 1.48 4.01 -19.18
CA LEU A 48 2.29 2.77 -19.15
C LEU A 48 3.79 3.01 -19.31
N PRO A 49 4.28 3.91 -20.20
CA PRO A 49 5.71 4.20 -20.28
C PRO A 49 6.29 4.79 -18.99
N ALA A 50 5.53 5.64 -18.29
CA ALA A 50 5.95 6.23 -17.02
C ALA A 50 5.99 5.17 -15.90
N LEU A 51 5.00 4.27 -15.85
CA LEU A 51 4.99 3.16 -14.89
C LEU A 51 6.14 2.19 -15.15
N ARG A 52 6.42 1.87 -16.42
CA ARG A 52 7.60 1.08 -16.80
C ARG A 52 8.89 1.74 -16.35
N ALA A 53 9.04 3.06 -16.57
CA ALA A 53 10.22 3.80 -16.14
C ALA A 53 10.38 3.80 -14.61
N MET A 54 9.28 3.95 -13.87
CA MET A 54 9.28 3.85 -12.41
C MET A 54 9.72 2.45 -11.93
N VAL A 55 9.16 1.37 -12.49
CA VAL A 55 9.58 0.00 -12.14
C VAL A 55 11.05 -0.22 -12.50
N ALA A 56 11.49 0.23 -13.68
CA ALA A 56 12.88 0.13 -14.11
C ALA A 56 13.84 0.80 -13.11
N ALA A 57 13.49 1.99 -12.60
CA ALA A 57 14.30 2.69 -11.60
C ALA A 57 14.30 1.96 -10.24
N LEU A 58 13.14 1.46 -9.79
CA LEU A 58 13.03 0.77 -8.50
C LEU A 58 13.84 -0.54 -8.47
N ILE A 59 13.83 -1.30 -9.57
CA ILE A 59 14.53 -2.60 -9.60
C ILE A 59 16.05 -2.47 -9.50
N GLU A 60 16.63 -1.28 -9.72
CA GLU A 60 18.07 -1.02 -9.53
C GLU A 60 18.47 -1.13 -8.05
N SER A 61 17.58 -0.79 -7.11
CA SER A 61 17.86 -0.77 -5.67
C SER A 61 17.15 -1.88 -4.90
N GLU A 62 15.92 -2.23 -5.25
CA GLU A 62 15.08 -3.13 -4.45
C GLU A 62 14.22 -4.08 -5.30
N ARG A 63 13.46 -4.97 -4.65
CA ARG A 63 12.44 -5.78 -5.33
C ARG A 63 11.19 -4.94 -5.56
N VAL A 64 10.42 -5.28 -6.59
CA VAL A 64 9.11 -4.66 -6.84
C VAL A 64 8.03 -5.73 -6.73
N CYS A 65 7.08 -5.52 -5.82
CA CYS A 65 5.89 -6.34 -5.66
C CYS A 65 4.71 -5.64 -6.35
N ILE A 66 4.02 -6.32 -7.26
CA ILE A 66 2.94 -5.71 -8.06
C ILE A 66 1.63 -6.47 -7.82
N ASN A 67 0.62 -5.77 -7.31
CA ASN A 67 -0.73 -6.27 -7.17
C ASN A 67 -1.44 -6.28 -8.52
N VAL A 68 -2.03 -7.43 -8.88
CA VAL A 68 -2.78 -7.66 -10.11
C VAL A 68 -4.08 -8.39 -9.81
N CYS A 69 -5.11 -8.12 -10.60
CA CYS A 69 -6.46 -8.65 -10.33
C CYS A 69 -6.65 -10.11 -10.75
N ASN A 70 -5.98 -10.53 -11.82
CA ASN A 70 -6.10 -11.86 -12.40
C ASN A 70 -4.94 -12.10 -13.37
N GLY A 71 -4.88 -13.28 -13.98
CA GLY A 71 -3.80 -13.64 -14.90
C GLY A 71 -3.76 -12.83 -16.20
N ALA A 72 -4.89 -12.30 -16.68
CA ALA A 72 -4.89 -11.43 -17.87
C ALA A 72 -4.29 -10.06 -17.55
N HIS A 73 -4.63 -9.51 -16.37
CA HIS A 73 -4.05 -8.27 -15.86
C HIS A 73 -2.54 -8.43 -15.60
N GLU A 74 -2.12 -9.57 -15.05
CA GLU A 74 -0.71 -9.94 -14.90
C GLU A 74 0.02 -9.99 -16.26
N ALA A 75 -0.58 -10.63 -17.26
CA ALA A 75 0.00 -10.71 -18.60
C ALA A 75 0.15 -9.32 -19.27
N GLU A 76 -0.82 -8.41 -19.10
CA GLU A 76 -0.70 -7.03 -19.60
C GLU A 76 0.47 -6.29 -18.94
N ALA A 77 0.61 -6.40 -17.62
CA ALA A 77 1.74 -5.81 -16.89
C ALA A 77 3.08 -6.41 -17.33
N MET A 78 3.15 -7.75 -17.48
CA MET A 78 4.35 -8.43 -17.96
C MET A 78 4.76 -7.97 -19.37
N GLU A 79 3.80 -7.75 -20.27
CA GLU A 79 4.10 -7.27 -21.63
C GLU A 79 4.73 -5.87 -21.60
N VAL A 80 4.21 -4.97 -20.76
CA VAL A 80 4.78 -3.63 -20.56
C VAL A 80 6.19 -3.69 -19.96
N LEU A 81 6.46 -4.68 -19.09
CA LEU A 81 7.70 -4.83 -18.33
C LEU A 81 8.68 -5.85 -18.94
N ARG A 82 8.41 -6.38 -20.14
CA ARG A 82 9.10 -7.55 -20.74
C ARG A 82 10.62 -7.48 -20.85
N ASP A 83 11.20 -6.28 -20.87
CA ASP A 83 12.65 -6.06 -20.99
C ASP A 83 13.33 -5.76 -19.63
N LEU A 84 12.59 -5.82 -18.53
CA LEU A 84 13.13 -5.65 -17.18
C LEU A 84 13.46 -7.01 -16.55
N ASP A 85 14.37 -7.03 -15.58
CA ASP A 85 14.77 -8.28 -14.91
C ASP A 85 13.58 -8.89 -14.13
N PRO A 86 13.00 -10.03 -14.59
CA PRO A 86 11.85 -10.63 -13.95
C PRO A 86 12.18 -11.18 -12.56
N ALA A 87 13.44 -11.44 -12.23
CA ALA A 87 13.82 -11.89 -10.89
C ALA A 87 13.67 -10.79 -9.82
N ARG A 88 13.59 -9.52 -10.24
CA ARG A 88 13.38 -8.36 -9.36
C ARG A 88 11.90 -8.01 -9.18
N ILE A 89 11.00 -8.63 -9.94
CA ILE A 89 9.58 -8.31 -9.97
C ILE A 89 8.78 -9.52 -9.49
N THR A 90 7.87 -9.32 -8.55
CA THR A 90 6.98 -10.37 -8.04
C THR A 90 5.54 -9.92 -8.17
N PHE A 91 4.71 -10.69 -8.88
CA PHE A 91 3.28 -10.41 -9.00
C PHE A 91 2.49 -11.11 -7.89
N HIS A 92 1.53 -10.38 -7.31
CA HIS A 92 0.61 -10.89 -6.31
C HIS A 92 -0.82 -10.72 -6.80
N ARG A 93 -1.62 -11.80 -6.75
CA ARG A 93 -3.03 -11.78 -7.14
C ARG A 93 -3.90 -11.15 -6.05
N ILE A 94 -3.76 -9.84 -5.90
CA ILE A 94 -4.55 -8.99 -5.01
C ILE A 94 -5.32 -8.03 -5.91
N PRO A 95 -6.64 -8.25 -6.12
CA PRO A 95 -7.45 -7.32 -6.88
C PRO A 95 -7.51 -5.95 -6.22
N THR A 96 -7.44 -4.89 -7.02
CA THR A 96 -7.53 -3.49 -6.59
C THR A 96 -8.47 -2.74 -7.51
N ASN A 97 -9.19 -1.75 -7.00
CA ASN A 97 -10.01 -0.87 -7.82
C ASN A 97 -9.17 0.16 -8.57
N GLU A 98 -8.21 0.77 -7.88
CA GLU A 98 -7.35 1.83 -8.41
C GLU A 98 -5.85 1.56 -8.14
N PRO A 99 -4.92 2.22 -8.88
CA PRO A 99 -3.49 1.91 -8.79
C PRO A 99 -2.73 2.59 -7.63
N TRP A 100 -3.42 3.24 -6.70
CA TRP A 100 -2.80 4.16 -5.74
C TRP A 100 -2.29 3.48 -4.47
N CYS A 101 -1.40 2.48 -4.63
CA CYS A 101 -0.90 1.65 -3.53
C CYS A 101 -0.21 2.43 -2.39
N ARG A 102 0.26 3.65 -2.65
CA ARG A 102 0.73 4.56 -1.59
C ARG A 102 -0.35 4.84 -0.54
N ASP A 103 -1.60 4.94 -0.95
CA ASP A 103 -2.70 5.41 -0.11
C ASP A 103 -3.48 4.25 0.51
N HIS A 104 -3.76 3.20 -0.28
CA HIS A 104 -4.51 2.02 0.18
C HIS A 104 -3.62 0.83 0.55
N GLY A 105 -2.32 0.88 0.26
CA GLY A 105 -1.40 -0.21 0.52
C GLY A 105 -0.94 -0.29 1.97
N PRO A 106 -0.16 -1.33 2.30
CA PRO A 106 0.29 -1.57 3.67
C PRO A 106 1.24 -0.49 4.18
N VAL A 107 0.97 0.01 5.38
CA VAL A 107 1.95 0.78 6.15
C VAL A 107 2.76 -0.19 7.00
N PHE A 108 4.00 -0.46 6.59
CA PHE A 108 4.88 -1.40 7.29
C PHE A 108 5.46 -0.81 8.58
N LEU A 109 5.50 -1.64 9.61
CA LEU A 109 6.15 -1.33 10.88
C LEU A 109 7.26 -2.32 11.18
N THR A 110 8.33 -1.83 11.82
CA THR A 110 9.46 -2.67 12.22
C THR A 110 9.79 -2.56 13.71
N ARG A 111 10.39 -3.62 14.26
CA ARG A 111 10.93 -3.66 15.63
C ARG A 111 12.11 -4.62 15.76
N ASN A 112 12.80 -4.56 16.89
CA ASN A 112 14.01 -5.37 17.16
C ASN A 112 13.75 -6.79 17.70
N LYS A 113 12.48 -7.19 17.90
CA LYS A 113 12.08 -8.53 18.41
C LYS A 113 11.10 -9.22 17.46
N GLN A 114 11.03 -10.56 17.50
CA GLN A 114 10.13 -11.30 16.62
C GLN A 114 8.65 -11.21 17.02
N PRO A 115 7.70 -11.21 16.06
CA PRO A 115 7.91 -10.92 14.63
C PRO A 115 8.45 -9.50 14.41
N ARG A 116 9.44 -9.34 13.52
CA ARG A 116 10.12 -8.05 13.29
C ARG A 116 9.34 -7.08 12.41
N LEU A 117 8.50 -7.61 11.51
CA LEU A 117 7.66 -6.85 10.61
C LEU A 117 6.20 -6.98 11.06
N ALA A 118 5.41 -5.94 10.81
CA ALA A 118 3.96 -5.92 10.92
C ALA A 118 3.39 -4.89 9.94
N ILE A 119 2.07 -4.89 9.76
CA ILE A 119 1.36 -3.94 8.91
C ILE A 119 0.31 -3.21 9.76
N VAL A 120 0.12 -1.93 9.50
CA VAL A 120 -1.11 -1.22 9.86
C VAL A 120 -2.00 -1.17 8.63
N ASP A 121 -3.21 -1.68 8.80
CA ASP A 121 -4.31 -1.58 7.85
C ASP A 121 -5.22 -0.45 8.31
N TRP A 122 -5.07 0.71 7.66
CA TRP A 122 -5.94 1.85 7.85
C TRP A 122 -7.19 1.66 7.02
N ASP A 123 -8.34 2.05 7.54
CA ASP A 123 -9.56 2.00 6.74
C ASP A 123 -9.39 2.95 5.53
N TYR A 124 -9.82 2.53 4.35
CA TYR A 124 -9.70 3.32 3.13
C TYR A 124 -11.07 3.58 2.52
N ASN A 125 -11.31 4.83 2.10
CA ASN A 125 -12.61 5.25 1.54
C ASN A 125 -12.49 6.00 0.21
N ALA A 126 -11.39 5.81 -0.52
CA ALA A 126 -11.07 6.55 -1.76
C ALA A 126 -11.11 8.07 -1.59
N TRP A 127 -10.32 8.58 -0.65
CA TRP A 127 -10.17 10.01 -0.36
C TRP A 127 -11.50 10.73 -0.05
N GLY A 128 -12.40 10.08 0.66
CA GLY A 128 -13.72 10.60 0.99
C GLY A 128 -14.75 10.39 -0.13
N GLY A 129 -14.70 9.22 -0.78
CA GLY A 129 -15.66 8.81 -1.81
C GLY A 129 -15.39 9.41 -3.19
N LYS A 130 -14.16 9.83 -3.48
CA LYS A 130 -13.78 10.42 -4.77
C LYS A 130 -13.84 9.38 -5.90
N TYR A 131 -13.31 8.17 -5.69
CA TYR A 131 -13.26 7.09 -6.67
C TYR A 131 -13.94 5.81 -6.14
N PRO A 132 -15.28 5.76 -6.09
CA PRO A 132 -16.00 4.54 -5.73
C PRO A 132 -16.13 3.57 -6.94
N PRO A 133 -16.17 2.25 -6.73
CA PRO A 133 -16.03 1.54 -5.45
C PRO A 133 -14.55 1.44 -5.01
N CYS A 134 -14.32 1.22 -3.70
CA CYS A 134 -12.98 1.14 -3.09
C CYS A 134 -12.78 -0.10 -2.21
N ASP A 135 -13.75 -1.01 -2.22
CA ASP A 135 -13.77 -2.26 -1.45
C ASP A 135 -12.60 -3.20 -1.74
N LEU A 136 -12.12 -3.25 -2.98
CA LEU A 136 -10.93 -4.03 -3.35
C LEU A 136 -9.62 -3.36 -2.91
N ASP A 137 -9.60 -2.03 -2.81
CA ASP A 137 -8.42 -1.28 -2.37
C ASP A 137 -8.25 -1.40 -0.84
N GLU A 138 -9.36 -1.35 -0.10
CA GLU A 138 -9.38 -1.38 1.37
C GLU A 138 -8.79 -2.66 1.96
N VAL A 139 -8.94 -3.80 1.28
CA VAL A 139 -8.44 -5.09 1.79
C VAL A 139 -6.97 -5.37 1.44
N VAL A 140 -6.30 -4.50 0.69
CA VAL A 140 -4.92 -4.75 0.21
C VAL A 140 -3.93 -4.96 1.36
N PRO A 141 -3.87 -4.13 2.43
CA PRO A 141 -2.91 -4.33 3.51
C PRO A 141 -3.11 -5.67 4.22
N THR A 142 -4.36 -6.06 4.48
CA THR A 142 -4.72 -7.38 5.00
C THR A 142 -4.17 -8.51 4.11
N ARG A 143 -4.40 -8.46 2.80
CA ARG A 143 -3.92 -9.50 1.86
C ARG A 143 -2.40 -9.57 1.79
N VAL A 144 -1.72 -8.44 1.86
CA VAL A 144 -0.25 -8.40 1.95
C VAL A 144 0.23 -9.04 3.26
N GLY A 145 -0.47 -8.76 4.37
CA GLY A 145 -0.19 -9.39 5.67
C GLY A 145 -0.32 -10.92 5.64
N GLU A 146 -1.36 -11.43 4.98
CA GLU A 146 -1.57 -12.87 4.76
C GLU A 146 -0.43 -13.50 3.93
N ILE A 147 -0.01 -12.83 2.86
CA ILE A 147 1.08 -13.31 1.98
C ILE A 147 2.43 -13.35 2.70
N LEU A 148 2.71 -12.34 3.51
CA LEU A 148 3.97 -12.22 4.23
C LEU A 148 3.98 -12.97 5.57
N ASP A 149 2.84 -13.51 6.00
CA ASP A 149 2.65 -14.15 7.32
C ASP A 149 3.07 -13.22 8.48
N VAL A 150 2.59 -11.97 8.45
CA VAL A 150 2.90 -10.95 9.46
C VAL A 150 1.65 -10.44 10.18
N PRO A 151 1.78 -9.97 11.43
CA PRO A 151 0.67 -9.35 12.14
C PRO A 151 0.14 -8.11 11.40
N VAL A 152 -1.19 -7.95 11.39
CA VAL A 152 -1.89 -6.78 10.87
C VAL A 152 -2.67 -6.12 12.00
N PHE A 153 -2.52 -4.81 12.15
CA PHE A 153 -3.23 -3.98 13.12
C PHE A 153 -4.30 -3.16 12.41
N TYR A 154 -5.49 -3.07 13.02
CA TYR A 154 -6.66 -2.39 12.45
C TYR A 154 -7.12 -1.27 13.38
N PRO A 155 -6.61 -0.03 13.22
CA PRO A 155 -6.96 1.10 14.09
C PRO A 155 -8.41 1.56 13.97
N ARG A 156 -9.12 1.17 12.89
CA ARG A 156 -10.49 1.63 12.57
C ARG A 156 -10.59 3.15 12.41
N MET A 157 -9.62 3.69 11.69
CA MET A 157 -9.50 5.10 11.35
C MET A 157 -9.20 5.20 9.86
N ILE A 158 -9.85 6.14 9.18
CA ILE A 158 -9.59 6.41 7.78
C ILE A 158 -8.29 7.21 7.66
N LEU A 159 -7.30 6.66 6.98
CA LEU A 159 -6.03 7.33 6.72
C LEU A 159 -5.39 6.77 5.46
N GLU A 160 -4.98 7.66 4.56
CA GLU A 160 -4.19 7.29 3.39
C GLU A 160 -2.70 7.39 3.71
N GLY A 161 -1.90 6.39 3.32
CA GLY A 161 -0.46 6.39 3.58
C GLY A 161 0.26 7.64 3.04
N GLY A 162 -0.15 8.17 1.88
CA GLY A 162 0.40 9.40 1.30
C GLY A 162 0.01 10.70 2.02
N SER A 163 -0.83 10.64 3.06
CA SER A 163 -1.22 11.82 3.86
C SER A 163 -0.28 12.10 5.03
N ILE A 164 0.69 11.22 5.28
CA ILE A 164 1.65 11.32 6.37
C ILE A 164 3.08 11.06 5.88
N GLU A 165 4.05 11.66 6.56
CA GLU A 165 5.48 11.38 6.38
C GLU A 165 6.13 11.23 7.75
N VAL A 166 7.04 10.28 7.95
CA VAL A 166 7.65 10.02 9.26
C VAL A 166 9.17 10.06 9.21
N ASN A 167 9.79 10.52 10.29
CA ASN A 167 11.25 10.54 10.40
C ASN A 167 11.86 9.27 11.01
N GLY A 168 11.04 8.25 11.30
CA GLY A 168 11.48 6.99 11.90
C GLY A 168 11.87 7.07 13.39
N THR A 169 11.88 8.27 14.00
CA THR A 169 12.32 8.50 15.38
C THR A 169 11.29 9.26 16.21
N GLY A 170 10.01 9.15 15.86
CA GLY A 170 8.88 9.64 16.66
C GLY A 170 8.28 10.97 16.25
N ALA A 171 8.67 11.54 15.09
CA ALA A 171 7.97 12.68 14.50
C ALA A 171 7.28 12.28 13.19
N LEU A 172 6.16 12.96 12.92
CA LEU A 172 5.35 12.81 11.72
C LEU A 172 4.96 14.20 11.20
N LEU A 173 4.96 14.36 9.88
CA LEU A 173 4.42 15.51 9.16
C LEU A 173 3.11 15.11 8.47
N THR A 174 2.12 16.00 8.47
CA THR A 174 0.83 15.82 7.79
C THR A 174 0.20 17.17 7.46
N SER A 175 -1.04 17.18 6.96
CA SER A 175 -1.82 18.40 6.70
C SER A 175 -3.19 18.35 7.36
N GLU A 176 -3.54 19.43 8.06
CA GLU A 176 -4.86 19.60 8.68
C GLU A 176 -5.99 19.55 7.64
N SER A 177 -5.76 20.15 6.46
CA SER A 177 -6.73 20.16 5.35
C SER A 177 -7.11 18.76 4.85
N CYS A 178 -6.24 17.77 5.06
CA CYS A 178 -6.51 16.37 4.73
C CYS A 178 -7.14 15.65 5.93
N LEU A 179 -6.41 15.55 7.05
CA LEU A 179 -6.81 14.66 8.15
C LEU A 179 -8.02 15.17 8.96
N LEU A 180 -8.25 16.49 9.01
CA LEU A 180 -9.41 17.08 9.69
C LEU A 180 -10.61 17.28 8.77
N ASN A 181 -10.53 16.83 7.51
CA ASN A 181 -11.66 16.88 6.60
C ASN A 181 -12.81 15.99 7.11
N GLU A 182 -14.05 16.48 7.01
CA GLU A 182 -15.23 15.79 7.52
C GLU A 182 -15.51 14.46 6.83
N ASN A 183 -14.99 14.25 5.62
CA ASN A 183 -15.11 12.99 4.89
C ASN A 183 -14.01 11.95 5.25
N ARG A 184 -13.18 12.25 6.25
CA ARG A 184 -12.24 11.30 6.87
C ARG A 184 -12.83 10.81 8.19
N ASN A 185 -12.44 11.42 9.31
CA ASN A 185 -12.79 10.99 10.65
C ASN A 185 -13.54 12.10 11.40
N PRO A 186 -14.79 12.43 11.04
CA PRO A 186 -15.48 13.61 11.57
C PRO A 186 -15.72 13.58 13.09
N ASN A 187 -15.68 12.38 13.70
CA ASN A 187 -15.86 12.17 15.13
C ASN A 187 -14.54 12.24 15.93
N LEU A 188 -13.38 12.34 15.26
CA LEU A 188 -12.05 12.47 15.87
C LEU A 188 -11.57 13.91 15.67
N LYS A 189 -12.09 14.83 16.48
CA LYS A 189 -11.67 16.24 16.51
C LYS A 189 -11.34 16.66 17.94
#